data_AF-A0A7C3YFE5-F1
#
_entry.id   AF-A0A7C3YFE5-F1
#
_cell.length_a   1.000
_cell.length_b   1.000
_cell.length_c   1.000
_cell.angle_alpha   90.00
_cell.angle_beta   90.00
_cell.angle_gamma   90.00
#
_symmetry.space_group_name_H-M   'P 1'
#
loop_
_entity.id
_entity.type
_entity.pdbx_description
1 polymer ?
#
loop_
_entity_poly.entity_id
_entity_poly.type
_entity_poly.pdbx_seq_one_letter_code
_entity_poly.pdbx_strand_id
1 'polypeptide(L)'
;MMEMDITVREEFRDEHVNAVGKEVRWRTHKLETPNRFLTTPERSAKRRLKYGGSLESELTVHAKLIYPDTLSRILREEGAFRGFVRQISSRKAVEEGGRNVEVLHLVFKGSAEVIEAEHLKTILDAQLMAGLDFITVQQCRGCSPQDFLTSLSYGERWASERGLENPLIPVLWPQDRRETVAELLNALLDRGFTAIGLDLNGSFPYQTLRAVEDAQRRRPIWVHAFQVPPKVRFGEVRGNCALGMILQLFGVDSFTRWVVPPPPEPLTMDKINVFDKVGWGYLKRNELIKLRHGEMGCDCPICGGGDVNSFFQGKVLEALSKGKLHDHYSQRGELKAAREMIKTGGLAEYLRSKEYPRSVLPRLGKLIMG
;
A
#
# COMPACT_ATOMS: atom_id res chain seq x y z
N MET A 1 15.75 0.49 28.46
CA MET A 1 14.80 0.26 27.36
C MET A 1 15.29 1.10 26.19
N MET A 2 15.89 0.48 25.16
CA MET A 2 16.26 1.19 23.94
C MET A 2 15.00 1.40 23.09
N GLU A 3 14.75 2.62 22.64
CA GLU A 3 13.61 2.98 21.77
C GLU A 3 13.75 2.26 20.41
N MET A 4 13.04 1.14 20.26
CA MET A 4 12.98 0.35 19.02
C MET A 4 12.00 0.96 17.99
N ASP A 5 11.51 2.17 18.23
CA ASP A 5 10.14 2.50 17.86
C ASP A 5 10.06 3.46 16.67
N ILE A 6 9.08 3.19 15.81
CA ILE A 6 8.66 4.11 14.78
C ILE A 6 7.98 5.27 15.50
N THR A 7 8.55 6.47 15.39
CA THR A 7 7.93 7.65 16.00
C THR A 7 6.90 8.22 15.05
N VAL A 8 5.68 8.43 15.53
CA VAL A 8 4.59 9.01 14.74
C VAL A 8 4.17 10.31 15.39
N ARG A 9 4.28 11.41 14.64
CA ARG A 9 3.85 12.73 15.07
C ARG A 9 2.77 13.25 14.13
N GLU A 10 1.64 13.63 14.71
CA GLU A 10 0.64 14.44 14.00
C GLU A 10 1.19 15.85 13.77
N GLU A 11 1.19 16.30 12.51
CA GLU A 11 1.64 17.63 12.14
C GLU A 11 0.46 18.59 11.96
N PHE A 12 -0.63 18.12 11.34
CA PHE A 12 -1.82 18.91 11.06
C PHE A 12 -3.03 17.99 10.82
N ARG A 13 -4.22 18.54 11.02
CA ARG A 13 -5.50 17.85 10.91
C ARG A 13 -6.53 18.74 10.23
N ASP A 14 -7.30 18.13 9.34
CA ASP A 14 -8.52 18.70 8.79
C ASP A 14 -9.71 18.18 9.60
N GLU A 15 -10.25 19.01 10.49
CA GLU A 15 -11.35 18.67 11.38
C GLU A 15 -12.66 18.37 10.64
N HIS A 16 -12.85 18.89 9.43
CA HIS A 16 -14.08 18.68 8.66
C HIS A 16 -14.21 17.25 8.13
N VAL A 17 -13.08 16.59 7.90
CA VAL A 17 -13.02 15.21 7.38
C VAL A 17 -12.27 14.24 8.28
N ASN A 18 -11.77 14.71 9.43
CA ASN A 18 -10.95 13.95 10.37
C ASN A 18 -9.75 13.29 9.67
N ALA A 19 -9.17 13.98 8.68
CA ALA A 19 -7.98 13.53 7.97
C ALA A 19 -6.75 14.17 8.61
N VAL A 20 -5.66 13.42 8.69
CA VAL A 20 -4.46 13.82 9.42
C VAL A 20 -3.24 13.70 8.53
N GLY A 21 -2.39 14.72 8.52
CA GLY A 21 -1.04 14.63 8.01
C GLY A 21 -0.07 14.34 9.15
N LYS A 22 0.78 13.34 8.95
CA LYS A 22 1.73 12.87 9.94
C LYS A 22 3.14 12.85 9.38
N GLU A 23 4.07 13.01 10.30
CA GLU A 23 5.46 12.70 10.12
C GLU A 23 5.76 11.38 10.84
N VAL A 24 6.24 10.40 10.07
CA VAL A 24 6.69 9.12 10.59
C VAL A 24 8.21 9.08 10.52
N ARG A 25 8.88 8.83 11.64
CA ARG A 25 10.34 8.77 11.72
C ARG A 25 10.80 7.39 12.15
N TRP A 26 11.84 6.91 11.49
CA TRP A 26 12.63 5.77 11.94
C TRP A 26 14.09 6.00 11.61
N ARG A 27 14.95 6.04 12.63
CA ARG A 27 16.35 6.45 12.48
C ARG A 27 16.44 7.82 11.78
N THR A 28 17.15 7.90 10.66
CA THR A 28 17.27 9.13 9.85
C THR A 28 16.20 9.25 8.76
N HIS A 29 15.33 8.24 8.59
CA HIS A 29 14.29 8.26 7.58
C HIS A 29 13.05 9.00 8.09
N LYS A 30 12.55 9.91 7.24
CA LYS A 30 11.29 10.63 7.43
C LYS A 30 10.32 10.21 6.33
N LEU A 31 9.12 9.80 6.73
CA LEU A 31 8.01 9.52 5.83
C LEU A 31 6.91 10.55 6.10
N GLU A 32 6.53 11.31 5.08
CA GLU A 32 5.42 12.26 5.18
C GLU A 32 4.12 11.61 4.67
N THR A 33 2.98 11.98 5.27
CA THR A 33 1.67 11.38 4.95
C THR A 33 0.60 12.47 4.65
N PRO A 34 -0.42 12.19 3.83
CA PRO A 34 -0.67 10.94 3.12
C PRO A 34 0.30 10.69 1.96
N ASN A 35 0.63 9.42 1.66
CA ASN A 35 1.61 9.09 0.61
C ASN A 35 1.39 7.72 -0.05
N ARG A 36 1.95 7.54 -1.23
CA ARG A 36 2.00 6.27 -1.96
C ARG A 36 3.44 5.80 -2.03
N PHE A 37 3.70 4.59 -1.56
CA PHE A 37 5.02 4.00 -1.64
C PHE A 37 5.18 3.12 -2.88
N LEU A 38 6.43 3.00 -3.29
CA LEU A 38 6.85 2.18 -4.42
C LEU A 38 6.77 0.69 -4.09
N THR A 39 6.43 -0.11 -5.08
CA THR A 39 6.59 -1.58 -5.01
C THR A 39 7.63 -2.06 -6.02
N THR A 40 8.17 -3.26 -5.80
CA THR A 40 9.11 -3.88 -6.77
C THR A 40 8.54 -4.06 -8.20
N PRO A 41 7.21 -4.23 -8.42
CA PRO A 41 6.59 -4.08 -9.73
C PRO A 41 6.86 -2.76 -10.46
N GLU A 42 6.84 -1.60 -9.80
CA GLU A 42 7.18 -0.32 -10.45
C GLU A 42 8.68 -0.22 -10.75
N ARG A 43 9.56 -0.66 -9.85
CA ARG A 43 11.01 -0.76 -10.14
C ARG A 43 11.27 -1.62 -11.39
N SER A 44 10.53 -2.73 -11.52
CA SER A 44 10.62 -3.60 -12.69
C SER A 44 10.06 -2.96 -13.97
N ALA A 45 9.02 -2.14 -13.85
CA ALA A 45 8.47 -1.35 -14.95
C ALA A 45 9.48 -0.29 -15.45
N LYS A 46 10.16 0.43 -14.54
CA LYS A 46 11.25 1.37 -14.87
C LYS A 46 12.34 0.68 -15.68
N ARG A 47 12.87 -0.45 -15.19
CA ARG A 47 13.90 -1.22 -15.90
C ARG A 47 13.44 -1.67 -17.28
N ARG A 48 12.19 -2.16 -17.41
CA ARG A 48 11.65 -2.60 -18.70
C ARG A 48 11.58 -1.47 -19.72
N LEU A 49 11.18 -0.28 -19.28
CA LEU A 49 11.11 0.90 -20.14
C LEU A 49 12.46 1.58 -20.37
N LYS A 50 13.53 1.11 -19.70
CA LYS A 50 14.84 1.78 -19.65
C LYS A 50 14.69 3.27 -19.29
N TYR A 51 13.72 3.57 -18.42
CA TYR A 51 13.41 4.94 -18.04
C TYR A 51 14.49 5.47 -17.08
N GLY A 52 15.16 6.56 -17.45
CA GLY A 52 16.29 7.12 -16.71
C GLY A 52 15.92 7.96 -15.48
N GLY A 53 14.67 8.41 -15.35
CA GLY A 53 14.28 9.25 -14.20
C GLY A 53 14.24 8.49 -12.87
N SER A 54 14.39 9.22 -11.76
CA SER A 54 14.38 8.69 -10.40
C SER A 54 12.97 8.27 -9.97
N LEU A 55 12.83 7.10 -9.32
CA LEU A 55 11.58 6.70 -8.68
C LEU A 55 11.61 7.09 -7.21
N GLU A 56 11.22 8.33 -6.94
CA GLU A 56 11.14 8.84 -5.58
C GLU A 56 10.16 8.01 -4.73
N SER A 57 10.66 7.53 -3.60
CA SER A 57 9.88 6.86 -2.57
C SER A 57 10.74 6.68 -1.33
N GLU A 58 10.24 7.07 -0.16
CA GLU A 58 10.98 6.96 1.09
C GLU A 58 11.02 5.50 1.61
N LEU A 59 10.00 4.72 1.23
CA LEU A 59 9.86 3.30 1.54
C LEU A 59 9.63 2.51 0.24
N THR A 60 10.12 1.28 0.18
CA THR A 60 9.82 0.35 -0.92
C THR A 60 9.30 -0.98 -0.37
N VAL A 61 8.19 -1.43 -0.96
CA VAL A 61 7.57 -2.71 -0.63
C VAL A 61 8.01 -3.78 -1.63
N HIS A 62 8.70 -4.80 -1.13
CA HIS A 62 8.93 -6.05 -1.82
C HIS A 62 7.64 -6.89 -1.83
N ALA A 63 6.67 -6.50 -2.67
CA ALA A 63 5.44 -7.25 -2.83
C ALA A 63 5.66 -8.55 -3.63
N LYS A 64 5.44 -9.71 -3.01
CA LYS A 64 5.66 -11.03 -3.63
C LYS A 64 4.38 -11.84 -3.64
N LEU A 65 3.96 -12.29 -4.83
CA LEU A 65 2.89 -13.27 -4.97
C LEU A 65 3.37 -14.63 -4.47
N ILE A 66 2.67 -15.20 -3.50
CA ILE A 66 3.01 -16.48 -2.88
C ILE A 66 1.87 -17.47 -3.11
N TYR A 67 2.13 -18.45 -3.96
CA TYR A 67 1.23 -19.59 -4.21
C TYR A 67 1.58 -20.76 -3.27
N PRO A 68 0.66 -21.71 -3.02
CA PRO A 68 0.88 -22.80 -2.07
C PRO A 68 2.17 -23.59 -2.35
N ASP A 69 2.40 -23.97 -3.60
CA ASP A 69 3.62 -24.71 -3.98
C ASP A 69 4.88 -23.87 -3.79
N THR A 70 4.81 -22.58 -4.11
CA THR A 70 5.96 -21.67 -3.92
C THR A 70 6.29 -21.53 -2.44
N LEU A 71 5.28 -21.38 -1.59
CA LEU A 71 5.46 -21.30 -0.14
C LEU A 71 6.05 -22.61 0.41
N SER A 72 5.46 -23.75 0.07
CA SER A 72 5.93 -25.06 0.49
C SER A 72 7.41 -25.28 0.17
N ARG A 73 7.83 -24.90 -1.04
CA ARG A 73 9.24 -24.96 -1.45
C ARG A 73 10.12 -24.01 -0.63
N ILE A 74 9.71 -22.76 -0.42
CA ILE A 74 10.47 -21.80 0.40
C ILE A 74 10.66 -22.33 1.84
N LEU A 75 9.66 -23.00 2.39
CA LEU A 75 9.67 -23.52 3.76
C LEU A 75 10.50 -24.80 3.92
N ARG A 76 10.67 -25.60 2.85
CA ARG A 76 11.27 -26.95 2.94
C ARG A 76 12.58 -27.12 2.18
N GLU A 77 12.79 -26.35 1.10
CA GLU A 77 13.95 -26.49 0.22
C GLU A 77 14.94 -25.32 0.46
N GLU A 78 16.15 -25.64 0.92
CA GLU A 78 17.20 -24.65 1.17
C GLU A 78 17.52 -23.80 -0.09
N GLY A 79 17.53 -24.42 -1.28
CA GLY A 79 17.76 -23.72 -2.54
C GLY A 79 16.67 -22.70 -2.87
N ALA A 80 15.41 -23.05 -2.62
CA ALA A 80 14.27 -22.15 -2.83
C ALA A 80 14.27 -21.01 -1.82
N PHE A 81 14.56 -21.30 -0.54
CA PHE A 81 14.73 -20.31 0.51
C PHE A 81 15.84 -19.28 0.17
N ARG A 82 17.06 -19.75 -0.14
CA ARG A 82 18.17 -18.87 -0.53
C ARG A 82 17.85 -18.09 -1.81
N GLY A 83 17.12 -18.69 -2.74
CA GLY A 83 16.60 -18.01 -3.93
C GLY A 83 15.66 -16.87 -3.57
N PHE A 84 14.71 -17.12 -2.67
CA PHE A 84 13.74 -16.15 -2.19
C PHE A 84 14.43 -14.97 -1.49
N VAL A 85 15.32 -15.24 -0.52
CA VAL A 85 16.11 -14.21 0.18
C VAL A 85 16.85 -13.31 -0.81
N ARG A 86 17.53 -13.88 -1.81
CA ARG A 86 18.23 -13.12 -2.86
C ARG A 86 17.30 -12.22 -3.68
N GLN A 87 16.06 -12.63 -3.92
CA GLN A 87 15.08 -11.84 -4.68
C GLN A 87 14.49 -10.66 -3.90
N ILE A 88 14.52 -10.72 -2.57
CA ILE A 88 14.03 -9.66 -1.67
C ILE A 88 15.17 -8.89 -0.99
N SER A 89 16.43 -9.26 -1.26
CA SER A 89 17.59 -8.63 -0.63
C SER A 89 17.71 -7.14 -1.00
N SER A 90 17.94 -6.31 0.01
CA SER A 90 18.07 -4.84 -0.10
C SER A 90 19.40 -4.38 -0.72
N ARG A 91 20.40 -5.28 -0.83
CA ARG A 91 21.78 -4.99 -1.31
C ARG A 91 21.88 -4.41 -2.72
N LYS A 92 20.80 -4.42 -3.52
CA LYS A 92 20.79 -3.89 -4.91
C LYS A 92 20.14 -2.52 -5.06
N ALA A 93 19.63 -1.90 -3.99
CA ALA A 93 18.80 -0.70 -4.07
C ALA A 93 19.55 0.64 -3.90
N VAL A 94 20.85 0.70 -4.18
CA VAL A 94 21.64 1.95 -4.18
C VAL A 94 21.60 2.61 -5.58
N GLU A 95 20.42 2.71 -6.18
CA GLU A 95 20.24 3.46 -7.43
C GLU A 95 19.73 4.88 -7.08
N GLU A 96 20.67 5.83 -7.05
CA GLU A 96 20.53 7.27 -7.33
C GLU A 96 19.57 8.15 -6.48
N GLY A 97 19.22 7.77 -5.25
CA GLY A 97 18.36 8.62 -4.40
C GLY A 97 18.52 8.49 -2.89
N GLY A 98 19.56 7.79 -2.41
CA GLY A 98 19.67 7.37 -1.01
C GLY A 98 19.00 6.01 -0.76
N ARG A 99 19.25 5.41 0.41
CA ARG A 99 18.66 4.12 0.80
C ARG A 99 17.19 4.33 1.18
N ASN A 100 16.27 3.62 0.53
CA ASN A 100 14.87 3.57 0.95
C ASN A 100 14.72 2.60 2.13
N VAL A 101 13.72 2.82 2.99
CA VAL A 101 13.28 1.79 3.93
C VAL A 101 12.70 0.63 3.13
N GLU A 102 13.22 -0.59 3.29
CA GLU A 102 12.74 -1.78 2.57
C GLU A 102 11.89 -2.67 3.48
N VAL A 103 10.73 -3.12 2.99
CA VAL A 103 9.81 -4.01 3.72
C VAL A 103 9.26 -5.11 2.83
N LEU A 104 9.05 -6.31 3.36
CA LEU A 104 8.43 -7.43 2.65
C LEU A 104 6.92 -7.43 2.86
N HIS A 105 6.20 -7.65 1.78
CA HIS A 105 4.79 -8.00 1.86
C HIS A 105 4.48 -9.24 1.00
N LEU A 106 4.04 -10.31 1.66
CA LEU A 106 3.63 -11.56 1.03
C LEU A 106 2.15 -11.50 0.66
N VAL A 107 1.87 -11.64 -0.63
CA VAL A 107 0.52 -11.66 -1.17
C VAL A 107 0.14 -13.12 -1.38
N PHE A 108 -0.44 -13.72 -0.35
CA PHE A 108 -0.86 -15.12 -0.37
C PHE A 108 -1.98 -15.36 -1.39
N LYS A 109 -1.86 -16.44 -2.16
CA LYS A 109 -2.84 -16.89 -3.16
C LYS A 109 -3.31 -18.30 -2.85
N GLY A 110 -4.57 -18.59 -3.18
CA GLY A 110 -5.18 -19.90 -2.91
C GLY A 110 -5.19 -20.19 -1.41
N SER A 111 -4.71 -21.37 -1.04
CA SER A 111 -4.58 -21.86 0.34
C SER A 111 -3.20 -21.60 0.96
N ALA A 112 -2.39 -20.70 0.40
CA ALA A 112 -1.08 -20.38 0.96
C ALA A 112 -1.25 -19.63 2.29
N GLU A 113 -0.64 -20.16 3.36
CA GLU A 113 -0.77 -19.60 4.71
C GLU A 113 0.45 -19.95 5.58
N VAL A 114 0.73 -19.08 6.54
CA VAL A 114 1.81 -19.20 7.53
C VAL A 114 1.16 -19.21 8.91
N ILE A 115 0.78 -20.42 9.36
CA ILE A 115 0.06 -20.61 10.63
C ILE A 115 0.97 -21.24 11.70
N GLU A 116 1.86 -22.14 11.31
CA GLU A 116 2.78 -22.80 12.23
C GLU A 116 3.96 -21.92 12.61
N ALA A 117 4.43 -22.07 13.85
CA ALA A 117 5.55 -21.29 14.39
C ALA A 117 6.85 -21.45 13.57
N GLU A 118 7.16 -22.67 13.11
CA GLU A 118 8.35 -22.93 12.27
C GLU A 118 8.25 -22.26 10.89
N HIS A 119 7.05 -22.21 10.32
CA HIS A 119 6.82 -21.48 9.07
C HIS A 119 7.03 -19.98 9.28
N LEU A 120 6.47 -19.42 10.36
CA LEU A 120 6.66 -18.02 10.71
C LEU A 120 8.14 -17.69 10.93
N LYS A 121 8.86 -18.51 11.70
CA LYS A 121 10.31 -18.38 11.92
C LYS A 121 11.07 -18.31 10.59
N THR A 122 10.77 -19.23 9.66
CA THR A 122 11.43 -19.25 8.34
C THR A 122 11.21 -17.95 7.57
N ILE A 123 9.98 -17.41 7.59
CA ILE A 123 9.67 -16.13 6.93
C ILE A 123 10.35 -14.95 7.64
N LEU A 124 10.41 -14.93 8.96
CA LEU A 124 11.12 -13.90 9.74
C LEU A 124 12.63 -13.94 9.46
N ASP A 125 13.24 -15.12 9.46
CA ASP A 125 14.65 -15.33 9.14
C ASP A 125 14.94 -14.87 7.69
N ALA A 126 14.04 -15.12 6.74
CA ALA A 126 14.19 -14.64 5.37
C ALA A 126 14.24 -13.10 5.28
N GLN A 127 13.39 -12.40 6.02
CA GLN A 127 13.36 -10.94 6.07
C GLN A 127 14.65 -10.36 6.68
N LEU A 128 15.11 -10.96 7.78
CA LEU A 128 16.37 -10.57 8.44
C LEU A 128 17.57 -10.79 7.52
N MET A 129 17.70 -11.98 6.92
CA MET A 129 18.80 -12.32 6.02
C MET A 129 18.82 -11.47 4.75
N ALA A 130 17.65 -11.02 4.29
CA ALA A 130 17.52 -10.08 3.18
C ALA A 130 17.94 -8.65 3.53
N GLY A 131 18.16 -8.35 4.82
CA GLY A 131 18.54 -7.02 5.30
C GLY A 131 17.41 -6.00 5.12
N LEU A 132 16.17 -6.41 5.39
CA LEU A 132 15.02 -5.51 5.38
C LEU A 132 15.03 -4.62 6.63
N ASP A 133 14.49 -3.42 6.49
CA ASP A 133 14.48 -2.41 7.55
C ASP A 133 13.31 -2.62 8.50
N PHE A 134 12.13 -2.92 7.95
CA PHE A 134 10.94 -3.31 8.71
C PHE A 134 10.64 -4.79 8.52
N ILE A 135 10.27 -5.46 9.60
CA ILE A 135 9.92 -6.88 9.61
C ILE A 135 8.41 -7.01 9.79
N THR A 136 7.74 -7.69 8.86
CA THR A 136 6.29 -7.89 8.95
C THR A 136 5.93 -9.22 9.60
N VAL A 137 4.88 -9.20 10.42
CA VAL A 137 4.15 -10.39 10.86
C VAL A 137 2.74 -10.29 10.28
N GLN A 138 2.41 -11.14 9.31
CA GLN A 138 1.16 -11.01 8.55
C GLN A 138 0.10 -12.00 9.02
N GLN A 139 -1.10 -11.49 9.27
CA GLN A 139 -2.29 -12.32 9.46
C GLN A 139 -2.66 -12.97 8.13
N CYS A 140 -2.75 -14.31 8.14
CA CYS A 140 -3.23 -15.05 6.97
C CYS A 140 -4.76 -15.07 6.91
N ARG A 141 -5.31 -15.31 5.73
CA ARG A 141 -6.76 -15.46 5.55
C ARG A 141 -7.28 -16.61 6.42
N GLY A 142 -8.35 -16.38 7.17
CA GLY A 142 -8.97 -17.40 8.03
C GLY A 142 -8.29 -17.57 9.40
N CYS A 143 -7.15 -16.91 9.64
CA CYS A 143 -6.53 -16.85 10.96
C CYS A 143 -7.36 -15.97 11.90
N SER A 144 -7.75 -16.52 13.06
CA SER A 144 -8.50 -15.76 14.06
C SER A 144 -7.64 -14.62 14.64
N PRO A 145 -8.24 -13.55 15.19
CA PRO A 145 -7.48 -12.52 15.88
C PRO A 145 -6.58 -13.07 17.00
N GLN A 146 -7.04 -14.09 17.72
CA GLN A 146 -6.28 -14.70 18.82
C GLN A 146 -5.07 -15.51 18.32
N ASP A 147 -5.25 -16.26 17.23
CA ASP A 147 -4.15 -16.98 16.60
C ASP A 147 -3.10 -15.99 16.07
N PHE A 148 -3.56 -14.89 15.46
CA PHE A 148 -2.67 -13.84 14.98
C PHE A 148 -1.89 -13.17 16.13
N LEU A 149 -2.53 -12.87 17.26
CA LEU A 149 -1.83 -12.34 18.44
C LEU A 149 -0.82 -13.35 19.00
N THR A 150 -1.07 -14.65 18.86
CA THR A 150 -0.12 -15.70 19.24
C THR A 150 1.09 -15.72 18.31
N SER A 151 0.87 -15.64 16.99
CA SER A 151 1.93 -15.48 15.99
C SER A 151 2.75 -14.20 16.20
N LEU A 152 2.08 -13.10 16.55
CA LEU A 152 2.76 -11.83 16.86
C LEU A 152 3.63 -11.96 18.11
N SER A 153 3.11 -12.58 19.17
CA SER A 153 3.87 -12.84 20.40
C SER A 153 5.11 -13.72 20.13
N TYR A 154 5.01 -14.68 19.21
CA TYR A 154 6.16 -15.44 18.74
C TYR A 154 7.18 -14.53 18.03
N GLY A 155 6.73 -13.66 17.12
CA GLY A 155 7.59 -12.71 16.43
C GLY A 155 8.31 -11.74 17.37
N GLU A 156 7.61 -11.22 18.39
CA GLU A 156 8.16 -10.36 19.44
C GLU A 156 9.28 -11.07 20.21
N ARG A 157 9.06 -12.32 20.65
CA ARG A 157 10.10 -13.13 21.29
C ARG A 157 11.28 -13.40 20.36
N TRP A 158 11.01 -13.81 19.12
CA TRP A 158 12.04 -14.09 18.12
C TRP A 158 12.96 -12.87 17.89
N ALA A 159 12.39 -11.66 17.85
CA ALA A 159 13.16 -10.42 17.71
C ALA A 159 13.94 -10.07 18.98
N SER A 160 13.30 -10.20 20.15
CA SER A 160 13.92 -9.91 21.45
C SER A 160 15.12 -10.83 21.75
N GLU A 161 14.99 -12.13 21.51
CA GLU A 161 16.06 -13.13 21.73
C GLU A 161 17.31 -12.86 20.88
N ARG A 162 17.12 -12.18 19.75
CA ARG A 162 18.19 -11.80 18.81
C ARG A 162 18.69 -10.37 18.99
N GLY A 163 18.09 -9.59 19.89
CA GLY A 163 18.42 -8.17 20.09
C GLY A 163 18.23 -7.33 18.83
N LEU A 164 17.24 -7.65 17.98
CA LEU A 164 17.01 -6.92 16.74
C LEU A 164 16.46 -5.53 17.01
N GLU A 165 16.99 -4.50 16.36
CA GLU A 165 16.45 -3.13 16.42
C GLU A 165 15.39 -2.84 15.35
N ASN A 166 15.13 -3.81 14.46
CA ASN A 166 14.16 -3.65 13.39
C ASN A 166 12.74 -3.60 13.95
N PRO A 167 11.93 -2.58 13.60
CA PRO A 167 10.53 -2.54 13.98
C PRO A 167 9.77 -3.75 13.44
N LEU A 168 8.99 -4.39 14.30
CA LEU A 168 7.98 -5.36 13.91
C LEU A 168 6.70 -4.62 13.52
N ILE A 169 6.18 -4.90 12.31
CA ILE A 169 4.93 -4.34 11.82
C ILE A 169 3.88 -5.45 11.72
N PRO A 170 2.87 -5.49 12.60
CA PRO A 170 1.73 -6.38 12.43
C PRO A 170 0.94 -5.96 11.19
N VAL A 171 0.67 -6.90 10.29
CA VAL A 171 -0.15 -6.68 9.09
C VAL A 171 -1.46 -7.43 9.23
N LEU A 172 -2.54 -6.69 9.40
CA LEU A 172 -3.86 -7.23 9.65
C LEU A 172 -4.56 -7.66 8.37
N TRP A 173 -5.28 -8.77 8.47
CA TRP A 173 -6.25 -9.17 7.45
C TRP A 173 -7.59 -8.46 7.73
N PRO A 174 -8.31 -7.98 6.71
CA PRO A 174 -9.56 -7.28 6.92
C PRO A 174 -10.61 -8.22 7.51
N GLN A 175 -11.39 -7.71 8.47
CA GLN A 175 -12.50 -8.46 9.07
C GLN A 175 -13.83 -7.82 8.69
N ASP A 176 -14.89 -8.62 8.73
CA ASP A 176 -16.23 -8.17 8.35
C ASP A 176 -16.94 -7.38 9.46
N ARG A 177 -16.48 -7.50 10.71
CA ARG A 177 -17.07 -6.85 11.90
C ARG A 177 -16.13 -5.79 12.47
N ARG A 178 -16.64 -4.58 12.68
CA ARG A 178 -15.87 -3.44 13.20
C ARG A 178 -15.34 -3.72 14.60
N GLU A 179 -16.14 -4.37 15.44
CA GLU A 179 -15.83 -4.70 16.84
C GLU A 179 -14.62 -5.62 16.92
N THR A 180 -14.59 -6.68 16.11
CA THR A 180 -13.46 -7.62 16.04
C THR A 180 -12.16 -6.93 15.61
N VAL A 181 -12.22 -5.99 14.66
CA VAL A 181 -11.04 -5.21 14.26
C VAL A 181 -10.63 -4.25 15.37
N ALA A 182 -11.59 -3.59 16.03
CA ALA A 182 -11.31 -2.65 17.11
C ALA A 182 -10.65 -3.33 18.32
N GLU A 183 -11.12 -4.52 18.72
CA GLU A 183 -10.48 -5.34 19.75
C GLU A 183 -9.03 -5.66 19.39
N LEU A 184 -8.80 -6.12 18.15
CA LEU A 184 -7.45 -6.44 17.69
C LEU A 184 -6.54 -5.21 17.65
N LEU A 185 -7.02 -4.07 17.10
CA LEU A 185 -6.27 -2.82 17.08
C LEU A 185 -5.95 -2.33 18.49
N ASN A 186 -6.92 -2.38 19.43
CA ASN A 186 -6.69 -2.00 20.81
C ASN A 186 -5.62 -2.89 21.47
N ALA A 187 -5.67 -4.20 21.25
CA ALA A 187 -4.65 -5.11 21.76
C ALA A 187 -3.24 -4.79 21.21
N LEU A 188 -3.13 -4.37 19.94
CA LEU A 188 -1.86 -3.91 19.37
C LEU A 188 -1.40 -2.59 19.98
N LEU A 189 -2.30 -1.63 20.16
CA LEU A 189 -1.98 -0.34 20.78
C LEU A 189 -1.53 -0.49 22.23
N ASP A 190 -2.18 -1.38 22.99
CA ASP A 190 -1.85 -1.68 24.39
C ASP A 190 -0.48 -2.36 24.53
N ARG A 191 -0.07 -3.14 23.51
CA ARG A 191 1.29 -3.69 23.37
C ARG A 191 2.33 -2.65 22.92
N GLY A 192 1.90 -1.44 22.59
CA GLY A 192 2.79 -0.33 22.25
C GLY A 192 3.02 -0.11 20.76
N PHE A 193 2.43 -0.91 19.85
CA PHE A 193 2.66 -0.76 18.42
C PHE A 193 2.23 0.62 17.90
N THR A 194 3.15 1.28 17.21
CA THR A 194 2.98 2.61 16.58
C THR A 194 2.78 2.52 15.07
N ALA A 195 3.08 1.37 14.46
CA ALA A 195 2.98 1.12 13.03
C ALA A 195 2.16 -0.14 12.77
N ILE A 196 1.16 -0.05 11.89
CA ILE A 196 0.26 -1.16 11.56
C ILE A 196 0.09 -1.24 10.05
N GLY A 197 0.19 -2.45 9.52
CA GLY A 197 -0.18 -2.77 8.14
C GLY A 197 -1.63 -3.24 8.03
N LEU A 198 -2.29 -2.91 6.93
CA LEU A 198 -3.60 -3.46 6.56
C LEU A 198 -3.50 -4.07 5.16
N ASP A 199 -3.62 -5.39 5.02
CA ASP A 199 -3.69 -6.01 3.70
C ASP A 199 -5.12 -5.91 3.18
N LEU A 200 -5.43 -4.97 2.28
CA LEU A 200 -6.80 -4.83 1.77
C LEU A 200 -7.21 -5.99 0.84
N ASN A 201 -6.26 -6.85 0.44
CA ASN A 201 -6.46 -8.01 -0.44
C ASN A 201 -7.30 -7.69 -1.71
N GLY A 202 -7.07 -6.51 -2.31
CA GLY A 202 -7.82 -6.10 -3.50
C GLY A 202 -9.31 -5.80 -3.28
N SER A 203 -9.73 -5.58 -2.02
CA SER A 203 -11.11 -5.27 -1.62
C SER A 203 -11.23 -3.89 -0.96
N PHE A 204 -12.47 -3.44 -0.69
CA PHE A 204 -12.75 -2.24 0.10
C PHE A 204 -13.41 -2.64 1.43
N PRO A 205 -12.62 -2.89 2.50
CA PRO A 205 -13.15 -3.39 3.76
C PRO A 205 -13.63 -2.23 4.64
N TYR A 206 -14.85 -1.73 4.38
CA TYR A 206 -15.39 -0.54 5.05
C TYR A 206 -15.35 -0.65 6.57
N GLN A 207 -15.76 -1.78 7.17
CA GLN A 207 -15.80 -1.94 8.63
C GLN A 207 -14.40 -1.91 9.27
N THR A 208 -13.42 -2.57 8.64
CA THR A 208 -12.00 -2.45 9.04
C THR A 208 -11.53 -1.00 9.00
N LEU A 209 -11.83 -0.27 7.92
CA LEU A 209 -11.42 1.13 7.77
C LEU A 209 -12.09 2.05 8.81
N ARG A 210 -13.34 1.78 9.21
CA ARG A 210 -13.99 2.52 10.31
C ARG A 210 -13.35 2.23 11.66
N ALA A 211 -12.95 0.99 11.94
CA ALA A 211 -12.23 0.66 13.18
C ALA A 211 -10.85 1.35 13.24
N VAL A 212 -10.15 1.44 12.11
CA VAL A 212 -8.87 2.15 11.98
C VAL A 212 -9.04 3.63 12.30
N GLU A 213 -10.08 4.27 11.76
CA GLU A 213 -10.40 5.66 12.07
C GLU A 213 -10.59 5.87 13.58
N ASP A 214 -11.33 4.99 14.25
CA ASP A 214 -11.54 5.08 15.70
C ASP A 214 -10.24 4.91 16.48
N ALA A 215 -9.41 3.93 16.11
CA ALA A 215 -8.14 3.65 16.76
C ALA A 215 -7.19 4.85 16.71
N GLN A 216 -7.17 5.58 15.60
CA GLN A 216 -6.34 6.77 15.46
C GLN A 216 -6.76 7.95 16.33
N ARG A 217 -8.04 8.01 16.75
CA ARG A 217 -8.50 9.02 17.71
C ARG A 217 -7.96 8.75 19.13
N ARG A 218 -7.65 7.50 19.46
CA ARG A 218 -7.09 7.11 20.76
C ARG A 218 -5.60 7.44 20.86
N ARG A 219 -4.83 7.11 19.82
CA ARG A 219 -3.39 7.38 19.74
C ARG A 219 -2.97 7.51 18.27
N PRO A 220 -2.14 8.50 17.91
CA PRO A 220 -1.59 8.58 16.56
C PRO A 220 -0.69 7.37 16.29
N ILE A 221 -1.03 6.64 15.24
CA ILE A 221 -0.25 5.52 14.69
C ILE A 221 -0.06 5.73 13.19
N TRP A 222 0.96 5.10 12.63
CA TRP A 222 1.17 5.01 11.19
C TRP A 222 0.46 3.77 10.64
N VAL A 223 -0.49 4.00 9.74
CA VAL A 223 -1.23 2.92 9.08
C VAL A 223 -0.86 2.86 7.60
N HIS A 224 -0.29 1.73 7.20
CA HIS A 224 0.03 1.46 5.79
C HIS A 224 -0.93 0.42 5.20
N ALA A 225 -1.67 0.78 4.16
CA ALA A 225 -2.51 -0.14 3.43
C ALA A 225 -1.75 -0.84 2.29
N PHE A 226 -1.60 -2.15 2.40
CA PHE A 226 -1.09 -3.03 1.36
C PHE A 226 -2.23 -3.49 0.43
N GLN A 227 -1.87 -3.92 -0.79
CA GLN A 227 -2.79 -4.49 -1.79
C GLN A 227 -4.03 -3.63 -2.10
N VAL A 228 -3.90 -2.30 -2.10
CA VAL A 228 -5.03 -1.41 -2.34
C VAL A 228 -5.56 -1.58 -3.78
N PRO A 229 -6.81 -2.03 -3.97
CA PRO A 229 -7.38 -2.17 -5.31
C PRO A 229 -7.43 -0.82 -6.03
N PRO A 230 -7.45 -0.83 -7.37
CA PRO A 230 -7.54 0.41 -8.13
C PRO A 230 -8.82 1.17 -7.79
N LYS A 231 -9.96 0.48 -7.70
CA LYS A 231 -11.29 1.10 -7.61
C LYS A 231 -11.98 0.81 -6.29
N VAL A 232 -12.72 1.77 -5.76
CA VAL A 232 -13.70 1.55 -4.68
C VAL A 232 -14.80 0.61 -5.18
N ARG A 233 -15.16 -0.38 -4.37
CA ARG A 233 -16.24 -1.33 -4.66
C ARG A 233 -17.25 -1.34 -3.52
N PHE A 234 -18.53 -1.18 -3.84
CA PHE A 234 -19.64 -1.32 -2.89
C PHE A 234 -20.58 -2.40 -3.38
N GLY A 235 -20.51 -3.60 -2.77
CA GLY A 235 -21.28 -4.74 -3.26
C GLY A 235 -21.08 -4.94 -4.77
N GLU A 236 -22.17 -4.90 -5.53
CA GLU A 236 -22.16 -5.03 -7.00
C GLU A 236 -21.77 -3.74 -7.74
N VAL A 237 -21.84 -2.58 -7.09
CA VAL A 237 -21.58 -1.29 -7.74
C VAL A 237 -20.08 -1.01 -7.76
N ARG A 238 -19.52 -0.99 -8.97
CA ARG A 238 -18.13 -0.60 -9.23
C ARG A 238 -18.06 0.91 -9.42
N GLY A 239 -17.55 1.62 -8.42
CA GLY A 239 -17.17 3.02 -8.60
C GLY A 239 -15.88 3.12 -9.43
N ASN A 240 -15.69 4.23 -10.16
CA ASN A 240 -14.42 4.51 -10.82
C ASN A 240 -13.39 5.16 -9.88
N CYS A 241 -13.83 5.64 -8.71
CA CYS A 241 -13.00 6.33 -7.71
C CYS A 241 -11.80 5.47 -7.33
N ALA A 242 -10.62 6.10 -7.38
CA ALA A 242 -9.38 5.47 -6.96
C ALA A 242 -9.36 5.29 -5.44
N LEU A 243 -9.38 4.05 -4.94
CA LEU A 243 -9.51 3.82 -3.49
C LEU A 243 -8.36 4.47 -2.72
N GLY A 244 -7.12 4.28 -3.17
CA GLY A 244 -5.94 4.85 -2.50
C GLY A 244 -5.99 6.37 -2.30
N MET A 245 -6.77 7.10 -3.11
CA MET A 245 -6.86 8.56 -3.02
C MET A 245 -7.86 9.06 -1.97
N ILE A 246 -8.64 8.17 -1.37
CA ILE A 246 -9.64 8.51 -0.34
C ILE A 246 -9.40 7.80 1.00
N LEU A 247 -8.33 7.01 1.10
CA LEU A 247 -8.00 6.21 2.29
C LEU A 247 -7.67 7.07 3.52
N GLN A 248 -7.15 8.29 3.32
CA GLN A 248 -6.87 9.26 4.37
C GLN A 248 -8.12 9.69 5.15
N LEU A 249 -9.31 9.56 4.56
CA LEU A 249 -10.59 9.81 5.26
C LEU A 249 -10.88 8.79 6.36
N PHE A 250 -10.15 7.66 6.36
CA PHE A 250 -10.27 6.58 7.33
C PHE A 250 -9.05 6.49 8.24
N GLY A 251 -8.19 7.52 8.25
CA GLY A 251 -6.94 7.51 9.00
C GLY A 251 -5.82 6.67 8.36
N VAL A 252 -6.00 6.11 7.16
CA VAL A 252 -4.90 5.41 6.50
C VAL A 252 -3.89 6.42 5.96
N ASP A 253 -2.65 6.32 6.42
CA ASP A 253 -1.61 7.29 6.17
C ASP A 253 -0.86 7.06 4.87
N SER A 254 -0.78 5.82 4.43
CA SER A 254 -0.04 5.50 3.21
C SER A 254 -0.53 4.21 2.58
N PHE A 255 -0.21 4.02 1.29
CA PHE A 255 -0.57 2.77 0.63
C PHE A 255 0.42 2.31 -0.42
N THR A 256 0.31 1.02 -0.75
CA THR A 256 0.87 0.42 -1.95
C THR A 256 -0.22 -0.23 -2.79
N ARG A 257 0.00 -0.22 -4.11
CA ARG A 257 -1.00 -0.69 -5.06
C ARG A 257 -1.13 -2.22 -5.04
N TRP A 258 -2.34 -2.68 -5.31
CA TRP A 258 -2.64 -4.08 -5.60
C TRP A 258 -1.70 -4.71 -6.63
N VAL A 259 -1.08 -5.81 -6.24
CA VAL A 259 -0.25 -6.64 -7.12
C VAL A 259 -1.11 -7.76 -7.65
N VAL A 260 -1.44 -7.66 -8.93
CA VAL A 260 -2.19 -8.70 -9.63
C VAL A 260 -1.25 -9.77 -10.17
N PRO A 261 -1.69 -11.05 -10.19
CA PRO A 261 -1.06 -12.08 -11.00
C PRO A 261 -0.86 -11.61 -12.45
N PRO A 262 0.11 -12.23 -13.17
CA PRO A 262 0.19 -12.04 -14.60
C PRO A 262 -1.21 -12.24 -15.22
N PRO A 263 -1.70 -11.29 -16.03
CA PRO A 263 -3.02 -11.40 -16.60
C PRO A 263 -3.10 -12.64 -17.51
N PRO A 264 -4.24 -13.37 -17.53
CA PRO A 264 -4.43 -14.47 -18.45
C PRO A 264 -4.35 -13.96 -19.90
N GLU A 265 -3.66 -14.69 -20.76
CA GLU A 265 -3.45 -14.31 -22.15
C GLU A 265 -4.74 -14.48 -22.99
N PRO A 266 -4.98 -13.62 -23.98
CA PRO A 266 -4.16 -12.47 -24.37
C PRO A 266 -4.50 -11.18 -23.59
N LEU A 267 -3.46 -10.51 -23.09
CA LEU A 267 -3.54 -9.13 -22.59
C LEU A 267 -3.58 -8.18 -23.78
N THR A 268 -4.56 -7.29 -23.81
CA THR A 268 -4.69 -6.24 -24.84
C THR A 268 -4.59 -4.86 -24.19
N MET A 269 -4.23 -3.85 -24.99
CA MET A 269 -4.12 -2.45 -24.54
C MET A 269 -5.41 -1.96 -23.86
N ASP A 270 -6.57 -2.37 -24.38
CA ASP A 270 -7.88 -1.94 -23.89
C ASP A 270 -8.26 -2.51 -22.52
N LYS A 271 -7.52 -3.52 -22.03
CA LYS A 271 -7.69 -4.09 -20.68
C LYS A 271 -6.86 -3.36 -19.62
N ILE A 272 -5.93 -2.50 -20.02
CA ILE A 272 -5.09 -1.75 -19.09
C ILE A 272 -5.89 -0.58 -18.52
N ASN A 273 -5.97 -0.52 -17.19
CA ASN A 273 -6.54 0.62 -16.48
C ASN A 273 -5.41 1.56 -16.07
N VAL A 274 -5.62 2.85 -16.29
CA VAL A 274 -4.68 3.92 -15.96
C VAL A 274 -5.38 4.91 -15.03
N PHE A 275 -4.65 5.47 -14.07
CA PHE A 275 -5.16 6.48 -13.17
C PHE A 275 -5.41 7.79 -13.92
N ASP A 276 -6.61 8.34 -13.80
CA ASP A 276 -6.98 9.67 -14.27
C ASP A 276 -6.73 10.69 -13.15
N LYS A 277 -5.65 11.48 -13.29
CA LYS A 277 -5.26 12.53 -12.33
C LYS A 277 -6.35 13.60 -12.16
N VAL A 278 -7.09 13.89 -13.23
CA VAL A 278 -8.12 14.94 -13.23
C VAL A 278 -9.33 14.49 -12.39
N GLY A 279 -9.87 13.31 -12.68
CA GLY A 279 -11.07 12.81 -12.01
C GLY A 279 -10.82 12.04 -10.70
N TRP A 280 -9.60 11.56 -10.47
CA TRP A 280 -9.23 10.56 -9.44
C TRP A 280 -9.90 9.21 -9.61
N GLY A 281 -9.82 8.66 -10.82
CA GLY A 281 -10.41 7.37 -11.14
C GLY A 281 -9.49 6.47 -11.93
N TYR A 282 -9.93 5.24 -12.18
CA TYR A 282 -9.23 4.33 -13.09
C TYR A 282 -10.06 4.12 -14.34
N LEU A 283 -9.46 4.44 -15.48
CA LEU A 283 -10.11 4.38 -16.78
C LEU A 283 -9.35 3.47 -17.73
N LYS A 284 -10.09 2.80 -18.61
CA LYS A 284 -9.53 2.14 -19.79
C LYS A 284 -9.22 3.18 -20.87
N ARG A 285 -8.37 2.81 -21.82
CA ARG A 285 -8.00 3.66 -22.97
C ARG A 285 -9.20 4.35 -23.63
N ASN A 286 -10.21 3.59 -24.04
CA ASN A 286 -11.38 4.14 -24.75
C ASN A 286 -12.24 5.06 -23.87
N GLU A 287 -12.28 4.81 -22.56
CA GLU A 287 -12.98 5.68 -21.61
C GLU A 287 -12.23 7.01 -21.46
N LEU A 288 -10.89 6.95 -21.37
CA LEU A 288 -10.04 8.12 -21.26
C LEU A 288 -10.11 9.00 -22.52
N ILE A 289 -10.03 8.41 -23.72
CA ILE A 289 -10.18 9.14 -25.00
C ILE A 289 -11.51 9.89 -25.05
N LYS A 290 -12.61 9.22 -24.68
CA LYS A 290 -13.95 9.82 -24.70
C LYS A 290 -14.11 10.94 -23.68
N LEU A 291 -13.64 10.71 -22.45
CA LEU A 291 -13.87 11.63 -21.33
C LEU A 291 -12.92 12.83 -21.32
N ARG A 292 -11.69 12.66 -21.82
CA ARG A 292 -10.64 13.68 -21.82
C ARG A 292 -10.27 14.16 -23.22
N HIS A 293 -11.15 13.94 -24.20
CA HIS A 293 -10.98 14.38 -25.59
C HIS A 293 -9.64 13.97 -26.22
N GLY A 294 -9.14 12.79 -25.85
CA GLY A 294 -7.87 12.25 -26.35
C GLY A 294 -6.63 12.69 -25.57
N GLU A 295 -6.73 13.57 -24.58
CA GLU A 295 -5.60 14.02 -23.75
C GLU A 295 -5.38 13.12 -22.52
N MET A 296 -4.14 13.02 -22.04
CA MET A 296 -3.84 12.32 -20.76
C MET A 296 -4.27 13.12 -19.53
N GLY A 297 -4.37 14.46 -19.62
CA GLY A 297 -4.65 15.32 -18.47
C GLY A 297 -3.62 15.21 -17.34
N CYS A 298 -2.36 14.88 -17.68
CA CYS A 298 -1.30 14.65 -16.72
C CYS A 298 0.06 15.11 -17.25
N ASP A 299 0.81 15.76 -16.36
CA ASP A 299 2.15 16.33 -16.55
C ASP A 299 3.25 15.43 -15.97
N CYS A 300 2.93 14.23 -15.51
CA CYS A 300 3.94 13.34 -14.94
C CYS A 300 5.03 12.99 -15.98
N PRO A 301 6.23 12.59 -15.54
CA PRO A 301 7.34 12.31 -16.46
C PRO A 301 7.10 11.19 -17.49
N ILE A 302 6.06 10.38 -17.31
CA ILE A 302 5.66 9.33 -18.25
C ILE A 302 4.69 9.85 -19.31
N CYS A 303 3.81 10.79 -18.95
CA CYS A 303 2.87 11.41 -19.88
C CYS A 303 3.51 12.57 -20.64
N GLY A 304 4.30 13.41 -19.96
CA GLY A 304 4.93 14.58 -20.56
C GLY A 304 3.94 15.54 -21.23
N GLY A 305 2.68 15.58 -20.78
CA GLY A 305 1.61 16.35 -21.42
C GLY A 305 1.10 15.78 -22.76
N GLY A 306 1.52 14.57 -23.14
CA GLY A 306 1.10 13.91 -24.38
C GLY A 306 -0.35 13.40 -24.38
N ASP A 307 -0.77 12.90 -25.53
CA ASP A 307 -2.11 12.35 -25.74
C ASP A 307 -2.21 10.86 -25.34
N VAL A 308 -3.44 10.35 -25.27
CA VAL A 308 -3.71 8.95 -24.91
C VAL A 308 -3.12 7.97 -25.93
N ASN A 309 -3.08 8.30 -27.21
CA ASN A 309 -2.57 7.38 -28.23
C ASN A 309 -1.06 7.16 -28.11
N SER A 310 -0.31 8.23 -27.87
CA SER A 310 1.13 8.20 -27.61
C SER A 310 1.48 7.40 -26.35
N PHE A 311 0.65 7.52 -25.31
CA PHE A 311 0.80 6.74 -24.08
C PHE A 311 0.72 5.24 -24.35
N PHE A 312 -0.28 4.81 -25.11
CA PHE A 312 -0.53 3.40 -25.44
C PHE A 312 0.26 2.89 -26.67
N GLN A 313 1.12 3.70 -27.27
CA GLN A 313 1.98 3.28 -28.36
C GLN A 313 3.03 2.26 -27.87
N GLY A 314 3.29 1.24 -28.72
CA GLY A 314 4.29 0.19 -28.48
C GLY A 314 3.68 -1.16 -28.13
N LYS A 315 4.45 -2.00 -27.43
CA LYS A 315 4.01 -3.33 -27.02
C LYS A 315 3.11 -3.26 -25.79
N VAL A 316 2.20 -4.22 -25.62
CA VAL A 316 1.23 -4.24 -24.51
C VAL A 316 1.91 -4.18 -23.14
N LEU A 317 3.04 -4.87 -22.97
CA LEU A 317 3.81 -4.84 -21.73
C LEU A 317 4.51 -3.50 -21.47
N GLU A 318 4.82 -2.72 -22.51
CA GLU A 318 5.36 -1.37 -22.39
C GLU A 318 4.27 -0.42 -21.90
N ALA A 319 3.08 -0.45 -22.50
CA ALA A 319 1.94 0.34 -22.03
C ALA A 319 1.54 -0.02 -20.59
N LEU A 320 1.57 -1.30 -20.22
CA LEU A 320 1.34 -1.73 -18.83
C LEU A 320 2.41 -1.16 -17.88
N SER A 321 3.67 -1.11 -18.32
CA SER A 321 4.76 -0.55 -17.54
C SER A 321 4.65 0.97 -17.41
N LYS A 322 4.26 1.66 -18.49
CA LYS A 322 3.93 3.11 -18.48
C LYS A 322 2.81 3.39 -17.49
N GLY A 323 1.73 2.59 -17.54
CA GLY A 323 0.61 2.66 -16.59
C GLY A 323 1.07 2.60 -15.13
N LYS A 324 1.90 1.61 -14.77
CA LYS A 324 2.45 1.49 -13.42
C LYS A 324 3.24 2.71 -12.95
N LEU A 325 4.10 3.26 -13.82
CA LEU A 325 4.93 4.42 -13.48
C LEU A 325 4.10 5.71 -13.42
N HIS A 326 3.22 5.93 -14.40
CA HIS A 326 2.28 7.06 -14.41
C HIS A 326 1.43 7.07 -13.14
N ASP A 327 0.89 5.92 -12.76
CA ASP A 327 0.08 5.81 -11.56
C ASP A 327 0.89 6.13 -10.29
N HIS A 328 2.18 5.74 -10.22
CA HIS A 328 3.07 6.12 -9.12
C HIS A 328 3.24 7.62 -9.02
N TYR A 329 3.72 8.27 -10.08
CA TYR A 329 3.99 9.70 -10.07
C TYR A 329 2.72 10.52 -9.85
N SER A 330 1.65 10.20 -10.59
CA SER A 330 0.41 10.97 -10.56
C SER A 330 -0.28 10.87 -9.20
N GLN A 331 -0.41 9.67 -8.64
CA GLN A 331 -1.03 9.51 -7.33
C GLN A 331 -0.17 10.14 -6.22
N ARG A 332 1.16 9.98 -6.27
CA ARG A 332 2.05 10.62 -5.28
C ARG A 332 1.97 12.14 -5.34
N GLY A 333 1.95 12.73 -6.53
CA GLY A 333 1.76 14.17 -6.71
C GLY A 333 0.41 14.67 -6.15
N GLU A 334 -0.67 13.94 -6.43
CA GLU A 334 -2.00 14.28 -5.92
C GLU A 334 -2.14 14.11 -4.40
N LEU A 335 -1.44 13.13 -3.80
CA LEU A 335 -1.39 12.98 -2.34
C LEU A 335 -0.56 14.07 -1.66
N LYS A 336 0.52 14.53 -2.31
CA LYS A 336 1.26 15.72 -1.85
C LYS A 336 0.37 16.96 -1.86
N ALA A 337 -0.43 17.16 -2.91
CA ALA A 337 -1.43 18.23 -2.94
C ALA A 337 -2.50 18.05 -1.86
N ALA A 338 -3.02 16.82 -1.69
CA ALA A 338 -3.99 16.50 -0.65
C ALA A 338 -3.45 16.80 0.75
N ARG A 339 -2.16 16.55 1.00
CA ARG A 339 -1.49 16.89 2.25
C ARG A 339 -1.56 18.40 2.55
N GLU A 340 -1.22 19.24 1.58
CA GLU A 340 -1.32 20.69 1.73
C GLU A 340 -2.77 21.15 1.95
N MET A 341 -3.74 20.45 1.35
CA MET A 341 -5.16 20.70 1.60
C MET A 341 -5.57 20.30 3.02
N ILE A 342 -5.07 19.18 3.58
CA ILE A 342 -5.33 18.82 4.98
C ILE A 342 -4.77 19.92 5.91
N LYS A 343 -3.55 20.40 5.65
CA LYS A 343 -2.91 21.44 6.44
C LYS A 343 -3.72 22.75 6.50
N THR A 344 -4.46 23.04 5.44
CA THR A 344 -5.28 24.26 5.31
C THR A 344 -6.77 24.03 5.58
N GLY A 345 -7.18 22.81 5.96
CA GLY A 345 -8.59 22.46 6.18
C GLY A 345 -9.44 22.36 4.90
N GLY A 346 -8.78 22.32 3.72
CA GLY A 346 -9.42 22.33 2.40
C GLY A 346 -9.59 20.95 1.77
N LEU A 347 -9.32 19.84 2.48
CA LEU A 347 -9.35 18.51 1.84
C LEU A 347 -10.77 18.15 1.37
N ALA A 348 -11.80 18.53 2.14
CA ALA A 348 -13.19 18.30 1.77
C ALA A 348 -13.54 18.92 0.40
N GLU A 349 -13.18 20.18 0.19
CA GLU A 349 -13.41 20.89 -1.08
C GLU A 349 -12.58 20.27 -2.20
N TYR A 350 -11.32 19.94 -1.92
CA TYR A 350 -10.45 19.30 -2.91
C TYR A 350 -11.01 17.95 -3.40
N LEU A 351 -11.56 17.14 -2.49
CA LEU A 351 -12.23 15.89 -2.86
C LEU A 351 -13.51 16.14 -3.68
N ARG A 352 -14.29 17.16 -3.35
CA ARG A 352 -15.50 17.52 -4.11
C ARG A 352 -15.18 18.09 -5.49
N SER A 353 -14.01 18.68 -5.70
CA SER A 353 -13.58 19.15 -7.02
C SER A 353 -13.24 18.00 -7.97
N LYS A 354 -12.94 16.81 -7.44
CA LYS A 354 -12.61 15.61 -8.21
C LYS A 354 -13.88 14.82 -8.53
N GLU A 355 -14.04 14.48 -9.82
CA GLU A 355 -15.24 13.82 -10.37
C GLU A 355 -15.66 12.56 -9.60
N TYR A 356 -14.72 11.64 -9.37
CA TYR A 356 -15.06 10.32 -8.81
C TYR A 356 -15.16 10.30 -7.29
N PRO A 357 -14.28 10.95 -6.51
CA PRO A 357 -14.49 11.11 -5.08
C PRO A 357 -15.85 11.77 -4.77
N ARG A 358 -16.21 12.85 -5.47
CA ARG A 358 -17.53 13.50 -5.32
C ARG A 358 -18.70 12.53 -5.44
N SER A 359 -18.61 11.55 -6.36
CA SER A 359 -19.66 10.55 -6.57
C SER A 359 -19.78 9.50 -5.44
N VAL A 360 -18.72 9.29 -4.66
CA VAL A 360 -18.60 8.23 -3.66
C VAL A 360 -18.78 8.73 -2.23
N LEU A 361 -18.34 9.96 -1.94
CA LEU A 361 -18.36 10.54 -0.58
C LEU A 361 -19.73 10.44 0.13
N PRO A 362 -20.88 10.78 -0.52
CA PRO A 362 -22.18 10.67 0.14
C PRO A 362 -22.50 9.24 0.62
N ARG A 363 -22.07 8.22 -0.13
CA ARG A 363 -22.31 6.80 0.21
C ARG A 363 -21.45 6.32 1.37
N LEU A 364 -20.32 6.99 1.63
CA LEU A 364 -19.43 6.65 2.73
C LEU A 364 -19.91 7.21 4.08
N GLY A 365 -20.94 8.07 4.07
CA GLY A 365 -21.28 8.91 5.23
C GLY A 365 -20.12 9.83 5.62
N LYS A 366 -19.25 10.15 4.64
CA LYS A 366 -18.10 11.04 4.79
C LYS A 366 -18.46 12.32 4.05
N LEU A 367 -18.47 13.45 4.77
CA LEU A 367 -19.03 14.74 4.35
C LEU A 367 -20.56 14.75 4.32
N ILE A 368 -21.17 15.13 5.44
CA ILE A 368 -22.58 15.54 5.44
C ILE A 368 -22.65 16.86 4.67
N MET A 369 -23.61 16.97 3.75
CA MET A 369 -23.90 18.19 3.02
C MET A 369 -24.12 19.34 4.02
N GLY A 370 -23.22 20.33 3.97
CA GLY A 370 -23.53 21.68 4.42
C GLY A 370 -24.25 22.41 3.31
#